data_AF-A0A2N2SC53-F1
#
_entry.id   AF-A0A2N2SC53-F1
#
_cell.length_a   1.000
_cell.length_b   1.000
_cell.length_c   1.000
_cell.angle_alpha   90.00
_cell.angle_beta   90.00
_cell.angle_gamma   90.00
#
_symmetry.space_group_name_H-M   'P 1'
#
loop_
_entity.id
_entity.type
_entity.pdbx_description
1 polymer ?
#
loop_
_entity_poly.entity_id
_entity_poly.type
_entity_poly.pdbx_seq_one_letter_code
_entity_poly.pdbx_strand_id
1 'polypeptide(L)'
;MKNSIYKIGAATILMLGILSTNAVADDDLQEMEAISKQFGLISLDEAKAKALAAKPGVVKDADLENRKFSKGWDYEFEIVDADGKEW
;
A
#
# COMPACT_ATOMS: atom_id res chain seq x y z
N MET A 1 -27.52 6.83 -40.96
CA MET A 1 -26.06 7.04 -40.84
C MET A 1 -25.83 7.71 -39.49
N LYS A 2 -25.26 7.01 -38.50
CA LYS A 2 -24.96 7.57 -37.17
C LYS A 2 -23.51 8.01 -37.18
N ASN A 3 -23.26 9.32 -37.19
CA ASN A 3 -21.90 9.85 -37.16
C ASN A 3 -21.39 9.87 -35.73
N SER A 4 -20.29 9.15 -35.52
CA SER A 4 -19.49 9.11 -34.31
C SER A 4 -18.73 10.43 -34.16
N ILE A 5 -18.74 11.02 -32.95
CA ILE A 5 -17.87 12.15 -32.60
C ILE A 5 -17.27 11.86 -31.22
N TYR A 6 -16.07 11.29 -31.21
CA TYR A 6 -15.25 11.16 -30.02
C TYR A 6 -14.70 12.55 -29.67
N LYS A 7 -15.11 13.10 -28.52
CA LYS A 7 -14.53 14.32 -27.97
C LYS A 7 -13.24 13.95 -27.25
N ILE A 8 -12.12 14.33 -27.83
CA ILE A 8 -10.79 14.20 -27.22
C ILE A 8 -10.75 15.18 -26.02
N GLY A 9 -10.70 14.62 -24.80
CA GLY A 9 -10.50 15.39 -23.58
C GLY A 9 -9.05 15.80 -23.43
N ALA A 10 -8.80 17.08 -23.14
CA ALA A 10 -7.50 17.57 -22.75
C ALA A 10 -7.22 17.14 -21.30
N ALA A 11 -6.31 16.18 -21.10
CA ALA A 11 -5.85 15.77 -19.78
C ALA A 11 -4.57 16.54 -19.42
N THR A 12 -4.71 17.58 -18.60
CA THR A 12 -3.58 18.26 -17.97
C THR A 12 -3.15 17.44 -16.75
N ILE A 13 -2.11 16.61 -16.89
CA ILE A 13 -1.53 15.91 -15.75
C ILE A 13 -0.64 16.88 -14.99
N LEU A 14 -1.16 17.43 -13.89
CA LEU A 14 -0.39 18.19 -12.92
C LEU A 14 0.28 17.17 -11.97
N MET A 15 1.51 16.76 -12.27
CA MET A 15 2.33 15.98 -11.33
C MET A 15 2.77 16.88 -10.16
N LEU A 16 1.92 16.96 -9.13
CA LEU A 16 2.37 17.37 -7.80
C LEU A 16 3.05 16.15 -7.17
N GLY A 17 4.38 16.17 -7.15
CA GLY A 17 5.19 15.23 -6.41
C GLY A 17 4.97 15.40 -4.91
N ILE A 18 3.96 14.72 -4.38
CA ILE A 18 3.77 14.59 -2.94
C ILE A 18 4.80 13.57 -2.46
N LEU A 19 5.87 14.05 -1.83
CA LEU A 19 6.68 13.26 -0.91
C LEU A 19 5.73 12.74 0.17
N SER A 20 5.17 11.56 -0.05
CA SER A 20 4.32 10.85 0.90
C SER A 20 5.25 10.28 1.96
N THR A 21 5.44 11.00 3.06
CA THR A 21 5.90 10.37 4.30
C THR A 21 4.78 9.44 4.72
N ASN A 22 4.91 8.14 4.41
CA ASN A 22 3.97 7.10 4.80
C ASN A 22 3.73 7.26 6.31
N ALA A 23 2.50 7.59 6.70
CA ALA A 23 2.18 8.00 8.06
C ALA A 23 1.79 6.78 8.88
N VAL A 24 2.76 5.90 9.17
CA VAL A 24 2.60 4.91 10.24
C VAL A 24 2.97 5.59 11.55
N ALA A 25 2.14 5.48 12.57
CA ALA A 25 2.45 6.05 13.88
C ALA A 25 3.61 5.29 14.55
N ASP A 26 4.36 5.97 15.42
CA ASP A 26 5.58 5.41 16.04
C ASP A 26 5.28 4.25 17.01
N ASP A 27 4.10 4.26 17.62
CA ASP A 27 3.58 3.18 18.46
C ASP A 27 3.20 1.95 17.63
N ASP A 28 2.50 2.12 16.52
CA ASP A 28 2.12 1.02 15.62
C ASP A 28 3.37 0.30 15.07
N LEU A 29 4.40 1.05 14.68
CA LEU A 29 5.67 0.47 14.22
C LEU A 29 6.35 -0.39 15.29
N GLN A 30 6.36 0.07 16.55
CA GLN A 30 6.97 -0.66 17.66
C GLN A 30 6.19 -1.94 17.97
N GLU A 31 4.85 -1.89 17.95
CA GLU A 31 4.00 -3.06 18.16
C GLU A 31 4.20 -4.09 17.05
N MET A 32 4.16 -3.66 15.78
CA MET A 32 4.42 -4.51 14.63
C MET A 32 5.80 -5.17 14.72
N GLU A 33 6.84 -4.42 15.08
CA GLU A 33 8.19 -4.95 15.24
C GLU A 33 8.25 -5.99 16.37
N ALA A 34 7.62 -5.73 17.51
CA ALA A 34 7.59 -6.62 18.66
C ALA A 34 6.91 -7.96 18.31
N ILE A 35 5.73 -7.91 17.69
CA ILE A 35 4.98 -9.10 17.25
C ILE A 35 5.79 -9.87 16.21
N SER A 36 6.35 -9.18 15.22
CA SER A 36 7.14 -9.80 14.15
C SER A 36 8.33 -10.57 14.71
N LYS A 37 9.06 -9.98 15.67
CA LYS A 37 10.15 -10.65 16.39
C LYS A 37 9.65 -11.83 17.22
N GLN A 38 8.56 -11.66 17.96
CA GLN A 38 8.00 -12.71 18.81
C GLN A 38 7.60 -13.96 18.02
N PHE A 39 7.03 -13.80 16.83
CA PHE A 39 6.56 -14.91 16.00
C PHE A 39 7.53 -15.32 14.89
N GLY A 40 8.70 -14.68 14.78
CA GLY A 40 9.69 -14.98 13.74
C GLY A 40 9.21 -14.66 12.33
N LEU A 41 8.40 -13.61 12.17
CA LEU A 41 7.94 -13.11 10.88
C LEU A 41 9.08 -12.38 10.15
N ILE A 42 8.91 -12.17 8.85
CA ILE A 42 9.78 -11.25 8.09
C ILE A 42 9.63 -9.82 8.62
N SER A 43 10.59 -8.94 8.37
CA SER A 43 10.48 -7.53 8.78
C SER A 43 9.41 -6.79 7.97
N LEU A 44 8.91 -5.67 8.52
CA LEU A 44 7.99 -4.77 7.81
C LEU A 44 8.60 -4.30 6.46
N ASP A 45 9.89 -3.96 6.42
CA ASP A 45 10.56 -3.56 5.19
C ASP A 45 10.61 -4.69 4.15
N GLU A 46 10.86 -5.93 4.58
CA GLU A 46 10.85 -7.07 3.67
C GLU A 46 9.44 -7.36 3.15
N ALA A 47 8.43 -7.30 4.04
CA ALA A 47 7.03 -7.45 3.68
C ALA A 47 6.60 -6.36 2.67
N LYS A 48 6.98 -5.10 2.91
CA LYS A 48 6.74 -3.97 2.02
C LYS A 48 7.39 -4.18 0.66
N ALA A 49 8.63 -4.65 0.61
CA ALA A 49 9.31 -4.95 -0.64
C ALA A 49 8.58 -6.03 -1.45
N LYS A 50 8.09 -7.09 -0.79
CA LYS A 50 7.27 -8.13 -1.43
C LYS A 50 5.93 -7.59 -1.92
N ALA A 51 5.26 -6.76 -1.14
CA ALA A 51 4.00 -6.13 -1.52
C ALA A 51 4.16 -5.24 -2.76
N LEU A 52 5.18 -4.38 -2.79
CA LEU A 52 5.49 -3.51 -3.94
C LEU A 52 5.94 -4.30 -5.17
N ALA A 53 6.56 -5.46 -5.00
CA ALA A 53 6.88 -6.36 -6.11
C ALA A 53 5.61 -7.00 -6.70
N ALA A 54 4.61 -7.32 -5.88
CA ALA A 54 3.33 -7.86 -6.32
C ALA A 54 2.40 -6.79 -6.92
N LYS A 55 2.39 -5.59 -6.33
CA LYS A 55 1.60 -4.45 -6.77
C LYS A 55 2.45 -3.17 -6.75
N PRO A 56 2.99 -2.73 -7.91
CA PRO A 56 3.71 -1.47 -8.00
C PRO A 56 2.82 -0.29 -7.64
N GLY A 57 3.35 0.62 -6.83
CA GLY A 57 2.64 1.80 -6.36
C GLY A 57 3.35 2.47 -5.20
N VAL A 58 2.60 3.28 -4.45
CA VAL A 58 3.03 3.92 -3.20
C VAL A 58 2.23 3.32 -2.07
N VAL A 59 2.92 2.73 -1.09
CA VAL A 59 2.28 2.28 0.16
C VAL A 59 1.76 3.50 0.91
N LYS A 60 0.49 3.52 1.28
CA LYS A 60 -0.10 4.59 2.09
C LYS A 60 -0.14 4.24 3.56
N ASP A 61 -0.45 2.98 3.84
CA ASP A 61 -0.51 2.45 5.18
C ASP A 61 0.03 1.01 5.24
N ALA A 62 0.39 0.58 6.45
CA ALA A 62 0.85 -0.77 6.70
C ALA A 62 0.46 -1.24 8.10
N ASP A 63 -0.25 -2.37 8.17
CA ASP A 63 -0.73 -2.98 9.42
C ASP A 63 -0.21 -4.41 9.57
N LEU A 64 -0.25 -4.92 10.80
CA LEU A 64 0.00 -6.32 11.12
C LEU A 64 -1.24 -6.93 11.78
N GLU A 65 -2.05 -7.61 10.98
CA GLU A 65 -3.37 -8.09 11.37
C GLU A 65 -3.35 -9.52 11.90
N ASN A 66 -4.08 -9.76 12.99
CA ASN A 66 -4.18 -11.09 13.58
C ASN A 66 -5.24 -11.91 12.85
N ARG A 67 -4.84 -13.04 12.26
CA ARG A 67 -5.79 -13.95 11.64
C ARG A 67 -6.71 -14.56 12.68
N LYS A 68 -8.02 -14.53 12.39
CA LYS A 68 -9.06 -15.16 13.21
C LYS A 68 -8.64 -16.56 13.70
N PHE A 69 -8.94 -16.82 14.97
CA PHE A 69 -8.59 -18.06 15.66
C PHE A 69 -7.07 -18.29 15.80
N SER A 70 -6.29 -17.22 15.94
CA SER A 70 -4.85 -17.26 16.19
C SER A 70 -4.07 -18.05 15.12
N LYS A 71 -4.50 -17.94 13.85
CA LYS A 71 -3.92 -18.68 12.73
C LYS A 71 -2.68 -18.01 12.12
N GLY A 72 -2.05 -17.14 12.89
CA GLY A 72 -0.90 -16.33 12.48
C GLY A 72 -1.29 -14.88 12.24
N TRP A 73 -0.38 -14.18 11.57
CA TRP A 73 -0.46 -12.75 11.31
C TRP A 73 -0.30 -12.49 9.81
N ASP A 74 -0.93 -11.43 9.33
CA ASP A 74 -0.81 -10.93 7.97
C ASP A 74 -0.30 -9.49 7.99
N TYR A 75 0.70 -9.19 7.17
CA TYR A 75 0.96 -7.80 6.84
C TYR A 75 -0.09 -7.35 5.82
N GLU A 76 -0.79 -6.27 6.13
CA GLU A 76 -1.72 -5.60 5.22
C GLU A 76 -1.08 -4.29 4.75
N PHE A 77 -1.17 -4.00 3.45
CA PHE A 77 -0.61 -2.79 2.86
C PHE A 77 -1.67 -2.15 1.98
N GLU A 78 -2.01 -0.89 2.26
CA GLU A 78 -2.79 -0.09 1.34
C GLU A 78 -1.85 0.48 0.27
N ILE A 79 -2.06 0.13 -1.00
CA ILE A 79 -1.18 0.57 -2.10
C ILE A 79 -1.97 1.39 -3.12
N VAL A 80 -1.53 2.62 -3.35
CA VAL A 80 -2.03 3.48 -4.44
C VAL A 80 -1.16 3.29 -5.68
N ASP A 81 -1.74 2.82 -6.77
CA ASP A 81 -1.04 2.65 -8.04
C ASP A 81 -0.92 3.94 -8.86
N ALA A 82 -0.28 3.85 -10.02
CA ALA A 82 -0.01 5.01 -10.89
C ALA A 82 -1.29 5.67 -11.43
N ASP A 83 -2.42 4.96 -11.45
CA ASP A 83 -3.71 5.49 -11.88
C ASP A 83 -4.48 6.11 -10.69
N GLY A 84 -3.88 6.10 -9.49
CA GLY A 84 -4.50 6.60 -8.26
C GLY A 84 -5.50 5.63 -7.65
N LYS A 85 -5.49 4.35 -8.06
CA LYS A 85 -6.38 3.33 -7.49
C LYS A 85 -5.73 2.67 -6.27
N GLU A 86 -6.52 2.52 -5.20
CA GLU A 86 -6.17 1.77 -3.98
C GLU A 86 -6.40 0.26 -4.15
N TRP A 87 -5.53 -0.52 -3.50
CA TRP A 87 -5.48 -1.99 -3.54
C TRP A 87 -5.17 -2.56 -2.17
#